data_AF-A0A369T6Q7-F1
#
_entry.id   AF-A0A369T6Q7-F1
#
_cell.length_a   1.000
_cell.length_b   1.000
_cell.length_c   1.000
_cell.angle_alpha   90.00
_cell.angle_beta   90.00
_cell.angle_gamma   90.00
#
_symmetry.space_group_name_H-M   'P 1'
#
loop_
_entity.id
_entity.type
_entity.pdbx_description
1 polymer ?
#
loop_
_entity_poly.entity_id
_entity_poly.type
_entity_poly.pdbx_seq_one_letter_code
_entity_poly.pdbx_strand_id
1 'polypeptide(L)'
;MYTEYAYPAAAPTAAKALPENGLRLVSEPETVAHLEPLATEAALRAFAGGGNGQAEGQEADYRVTFEPEATPHLTPLAAEAGFAQPAGGEREGELRIVSEPESEPHLPPVQAQAAAAAQPEPAEGEEGESALSDLFDIVRRVAEQHNGEAGYGHTAADEAGSGLVYGIARFRQASGDLGAVLSLARERDPDLFGEVMGAENAGQLIQVTTASDPAARLQPVGGEPLTSAGWQRRFADTATVDIFRNAQHEHAIEGLLRPLSRLLADFGLRSRFALAAAFDLMVMRGPQAARNAIAEALGLFTAETQQRTALAALNHADLRGFQAANGISASGQADAATLARLTRRVRERGLMPLPKESELLARLAAIGDAARQRRLAALRAAFTTPGR
;
A
#
# COMPACT_ATOMS: atom_id res chain seq x y z
N MET A 1 -35.91 -31.89 19.84
CA MET A 1 -36.03 -30.65 20.65
C MET A 1 -34.78 -29.84 20.41
N TYR A 2 -34.85 -28.86 19.50
CA TYR A 2 -33.80 -27.86 19.31
C TYR A 2 -34.41 -26.51 19.66
N THR A 3 -33.77 -25.79 20.57
CA THR A 3 -34.19 -24.49 21.05
C THR A 3 -33.69 -23.43 20.07
N GLU A 4 -34.60 -22.78 19.35
CA GLU A 4 -34.33 -21.56 18.57
C GLU A 4 -34.01 -20.40 19.52
N TYR A 5 -32.92 -19.69 19.25
CA TYR A 5 -32.66 -18.37 19.82
C TYR A 5 -33.01 -17.31 18.77
N ALA A 6 -34.10 -16.59 19.00
CA ALA A 6 -34.47 -15.40 18.24
C ALA A 6 -33.72 -14.17 18.77
N TYR A 7 -33.05 -13.44 17.89
CA TYR A 7 -32.51 -12.10 18.17
C TYR A 7 -33.58 -11.03 17.89
N PRO A 8 -33.76 -10.00 18.76
CA PRO A 8 -34.71 -8.94 18.49
C PRO A 8 -34.17 -7.94 17.46
N ALA A 9 -35.02 -7.54 16.52
CA ALA A 9 -34.75 -6.48 15.54
C ALA A 9 -34.62 -5.11 16.23
N ALA A 10 -33.59 -4.35 15.86
CA ALA A 10 -33.42 -2.96 16.27
C ALA A 10 -34.35 -2.03 15.48
N ALA A 11 -34.97 -1.06 16.16
CA ALA A 11 -35.87 -0.07 15.58
C ALA A 11 -35.12 1.01 14.76
N PRO A 12 -35.73 1.56 13.70
CA PRO A 12 -35.09 2.57 12.85
C PRO A 12 -34.99 3.93 13.56
N THR A 13 -33.82 4.54 13.53
CA THR A 13 -33.58 5.91 14.02
C THR A 13 -33.90 6.92 12.91
N ALA A 14 -34.66 7.96 13.26
CA ALA A 14 -35.13 8.99 12.33
C ALA A 14 -33.98 9.81 11.72
N ALA A 15 -34.01 9.98 10.39
CA ALA A 15 -33.10 10.86 9.66
C ALA A 15 -33.42 12.34 9.96
N LYS A 16 -32.39 13.09 10.35
CA LYS A 16 -32.43 14.54 10.55
C LYS A 16 -31.89 15.21 9.29
N ALA A 17 -32.71 16.02 8.61
CA ALA A 17 -32.28 16.78 7.44
C ALA A 17 -31.20 17.82 7.83
N LEU A 18 -30.15 17.90 7.03
CA LEU A 18 -29.11 18.94 7.10
C LEU A 18 -29.41 20.05 6.08
N PRO A 19 -29.05 21.32 6.35
CA PRO A 19 -29.33 22.45 5.47
C PRO A 19 -28.40 22.50 4.25
N GLU A 20 -28.96 22.82 3.08
CA GLU A 20 -28.24 23.07 1.83
C GLU A 20 -27.50 24.41 1.88
N ASN A 21 -26.17 24.37 2.02
CA ASN A 21 -25.26 25.52 1.80
C ASN A 21 -23.95 24.99 1.20
N GLY A 22 -23.63 25.32 -0.06
CA GLY A 22 -22.44 24.83 -0.75
C GLY A 22 -22.02 25.66 -1.96
N LEU A 23 -20.73 25.61 -2.29
CA LEU A 23 -20.08 26.33 -3.38
C LEU A 23 -20.53 25.78 -4.75
N ARG A 24 -20.68 26.65 -5.75
CA ARG A 24 -21.07 26.27 -7.12
C ARG A 24 -19.92 26.44 -8.10
N LEU A 25 -19.59 25.37 -8.82
CA LEU A 25 -18.76 25.40 -10.02
C LEU A 25 -19.68 25.25 -11.23
N VAL A 26 -19.56 26.16 -12.19
CA VAL A 26 -20.32 26.14 -13.44
C VAL A 26 -19.32 26.00 -14.58
N SER A 27 -19.37 24.88 -15.31
CA SER A 27 -18.69 24.73 -16.60
C SER A 27 -19.68 24.95 -17.74
N GLU A 28 -19.29 25.66 -18.79
CA GLU A 28 -20.09 25.77 -20.01
C GLU A 28 -19.78 24.64 -21.02
N PRO A 29 -20.80 24.13 -21.75
CA PRO A 29 -22.21 24.44 -21.56
C PRO A 29 -22.81 23.68 -20.36
N GLU A 30 -23.52 24.44 -19.53
CA GLU A 30 -24.05 24.17 -18.19
C GLU A 30 -24.12 22.70 -17.72
N THR A 31 -23.15 22.31 -16.89
CA THR A 31 -23.35 21.22 -15.91
C THR A 31 -23.09 21.77 -14.51
N VAL A 32 -24.12 21.87 -13.67
CA VAL A 32 -24.01 22.33 -12.29
C VAL A 32 -23.73 21.13 -11.39
N ALA A 33 -22.50 21.04 -10.86
CA ALA A 33 -22.16 20.06 -9.84
C ALA A 33 -22.18 20.72 -8.46
N HIS A 34 -23.01 20.20 -7.55
CA HIS A 34 -22.96 20.56 -6.13
C HIS A 34 -21.89 19.69 -5.46
N LEU A 35 -20.82 20.31 -4.97
CA LEU A 35 -19.77 19.62 -4.22
C LEU A 35 -19.96 19.83 -2.72
N GLU A 36 -19.80 18.76 -1.96
CA GLU A 36 -19.80 18.84 -0.50
C GLU A 36 -18.57 19.60 0.04
N PRO A 37 -18.66 20.19 1.25
CA PRO A 37 -17.60 21.03 1.81
C PRO A 37 -16.21 20.37 1.88
N LEU A 38 -16.15 19.05 2.15
CA LEU A 38 -14.90 18.28 2.22
C LEU A 38 -14.24 18.08 0.84
N ALA A 39 -15.03 17.94 -0.22
CA ALA A 39 -14.52 17.83 -1.59
C ALA A 39 -13.95 19.18 -2.07
N THR A 40 -14.53 20.29 -1.59
CA THR A 40 -14.09 21.65 -1.89
C THR A 40 -12.72 21.96 -1.26
N GLU A 41 -12.50 21.55 -0.01
CA GLU A 41 -11.21 21.70 0.67
C GLU A 41 -10.10 20.86 0.01
N ALA A 42 -10.43 19.64 -0.43
CA ALA A 42 -9.50 18.77 -1.14
C ALA A 42 -9.09 19.34 -2.51
N ALA A 43 -10.03 19.91 -3.27
CA ALA A 43 -9.76 20.57 -4.54
C ALA A 43 -8.86 21.82 -4.36
N LEU A 44 -9.13 22.64 -3.33
CA LEU A 44 -8.31 23.81 -3.01
C LEU A 44 -6.89 23.43 -2.56
N ARG A 45 -6.73 22.35 -1.77
CA ARG A 45 -5.40 21.84 -1.38
C ARG A 45 -4.63 21.25 -2.55
N ALA A 46 -5.29 20.55 -3.48
CA ALA A 46 -4.65 20.04 -4.68
C ALA A 46 -4.13 21.18 -5.58
N PHE A 47 -4.87 22.30 -5.62
CA PHE A 47 -4.49 23.52 -6.34
C PHE A 47 -3.33 24.26 -5.67
N ALA A 48 -3.37 24.50 -4.35
CA ALA A 48 -2.30 25.18 -3.61
C ALA A 48 -1.00 24.35 -3.51
N GLY A 49 -1.11 23.02 -3.61
CA GLY A 49 0.01 22.09 -3.48
C GLY A 49 0.80 21.81 -4.76
N GLY A 50 0.50 22.46 -5.89
CA GLY A 50 1.21 22.23 -7.16
C GLY A 50 1.13 20.76 -7.61
N GLY A 51 -0.08 20.21 -7.66
CA GLY A 51 -0.29 18.83 -8.10
C GLY A 51 0.12 18.59 -9.55
N ASN A 52 1.07 17.69 -9.77
CA ASN A 52 1.42 17.11 -11.07
C ASN A 52 0.25 16.29 -11.64
N GLY A 53 -0.72 16.95 -12.26
CA GLY A 53 -1.68 16.33 -13.17
C GLY A 53 -1.18 16.47 -14.60
N GLN A 54 -0.75 15.37 -15.23
CA GLN A 54 -0.56 15.34 -16.68
C GLN A 54 -1.95 15.40 -17.35
N ALA A 55 -2.40 16.60 -17.68
CA ALA A 55 -3.42 16.83 -18.68
C ALA A 55 -2.73 17.44 -19.91
N GLU A 56 -2.39 16.60 -20.88
CA GLU A 56 -1.93 17.08 -22.18
C GLU A 56 -3.11 17.74 -22.91
N GLY A 57 -2.99 19.04 -23.17
CA GLY A 57 -3.58 19.67 -24.36
C GLY A 57 -5.09 19.95 -24.36
N GLN A 58 -5.72 20.26 -23.22
CA GLN A 58 -7.04 20.90 -23.22
C GLN A 58 -7.01 22.24 -22.50
N GLU A 59 -7.31 23.30 -23.25
CA GLU A 59 -7.64 24.63 -22.74
C GLU A 59 -9.07 24.52 -22.16
N ALA A 60 -9.25 24.81 -20.88
CA ALA A 60 -10.55 24.81 -20.23
C ALA A 60 -10.72 26.10 -19.44
N ASP A 61 -11.73 26.89 -19.81
CA ASP A 61 -12.11 28.11 -19.10
C ASP A 61 -13.01 27.75 -17.92
N TYR A 62 -12.59 28.12 -16.71
CA TYR A 62 -13.38 27.91 -15.50
C TYR A 62 -13.81 29.24 -14.90
N ARG A 63 -15.11 29.39 -14.61
CA ARG A 63 -15.67 30.53 -13.86
C ARG A 63 -16.00 30.08 -12.44
N VAL A 64 -15.45 30.77 -11.44
CA VAL A 64 -15.69 30.51 -10.02
C VAL A 64 -16.34 31.75 -9.39
N THR A 65 -17.54 31.59 -8.83
CA THR A 65 -18.28 32.67 -8.15
C THR A 65 -18.33 32.39 -6.64
N PHE A 66 -18.03 33.41 -5.83
CA PHE A 66 -18.09 33.31 -4.37
C PHE A 66 -19.28 34.12 -3.83
N GLU A 67 -20.15 33.47 -3.04
CA GLU A 67 -21.20 34.19 -2.32
C GLU A 67 -20.67 34.70 -0.96
N PRO A 68 -20.89 35.99 -0.63
CA PRO A 68 -20.16 36.66 0.45
C PRO A 68 -20.57 36.29 1.89
N GLU A 69 -21.61 35.49 2.13
CA GLU A 69 -22.17 35.35 3.50
C GLU A 69 -21.95 34.01 4.22
N ALA A 70 -21.20 33.03 3.70
CA ALA A 70 -21.02 31.77 4.43
C ALA A 70 -19.72 31.02 4.12
N THR A 71 -18.60 31.32 4.80
CA THR A 71 -17.55 30.35 5.22
C THR A 71 -16.30 31.06 5.80
N PRO A 72 -16.25 31.37 7.11
CA PRO A 72 -15.07 32.01 7.71
C PRO A 72 -13.80 31.14 7.74
N HIS A 73 -13.93 29.82 7.52
CA HIS A 73 -12.84 28.83 7.60
C HIS A 73 -12.07 28.62 6.29
N LEU A 74 -12.54 29.14 5.15
CA LEU A 74 -11.85 29.03 3.85
C LEU A 74 -10.96 30.25 3.52
N THR A 75 -11.08 31.32 4.32
CA THR A 75 -10.33 32.57 4.17
C THR A 75 -8.79 32.42 4.10
N PRO A 76 -8.15 31.54 4.89
CA PRO A 76 -6.69 31.35 4.83
C PRO A 76 -6.21 30.69 3.52
N LEU A 77 -6.96 29.69 3.02
CA LEU A 77 -6.63 28.95 1.80
C LEU A 77 -6.81 29.81 0.54
N ALA A 78 -7.84 30.66 0.51
CA ALA A 78 -8.04 31.62 -0.60
C ALA A 78 -6.90 32.66 -0.66
N ALA A 79 -6.40 33.11 0.51
CA ALA A 79 -5.28 34.04 0.57
C ALA A 79 -3.95 33.41 0.10
N GLU A 80 -3.69 32.14 0.44
CA GLU A 80 -2.52 31.37 -0.04
C GLU A 80 -2.55 31.17 -1.56
N ALA A 81 -3.73 31.08 -2.17
CA ALA A 81 -3.93 31.02 -3.62
C ALA A 81 -3.88 32.40 -4.32
N GLY A 82 -3.57 33.48 -3.61
CA GLY A 82 -3.40 34.83 -4.17
C GLY A 82 -4.68 35.67 -4.26
N PHE A 83 -5.80 35.22 -3.69
CA PHE A 83 -7.03 36.03 -3.63
C PHE A 83 -6.97 36.99 -2.44
N ALA A 84 -6.86 38.29 -2.70
CA ALA A 84 -6.90 39.32 -1.65
C ALA A 84 -8.30 39.44 -1.03
N GLN A 85 -8.36 39.68 0.29
CA GLN A 85 -9.59 39.80 1.08
C GLN A 85 -10.47 40.98 0.59
N PRO A 86 -11.76 40.79 0.24
CA PRO A 86 -12.54 41.84 -0.41
C PRO A 86 -13.29 42.74 0.59
N ALA A 87 -13.33 44.03 0.30
CA ALA A 87 -14.45 44.90 0.65
C ALA A 87 -15.50 44.76 -0.48
N GLY A 88 -16.75 44.50 -0.09
CA GLY A 88 -17.86 44.01 -0.93
C GLY A 88 -17.93 44.48 -2.39
N GLY A 89 -18.06 43.50 -3.30
CA GLY A 89 -18.43 43.65 -4.70
C GLY A 89 -18.16 42.35 -5.48
N GLU A 90 -19.13 41.89 -6.27
CA GLU A 90 -18.92 40.79 -7.24
C GLU A 90 -17.86 41.22 -8.26
N ARG A 91 -16.89 40.35 -8.56
CA ARG A 91 -15.98 40.52 -9.68
C ARG A 91 -15.90 39.24 -10.50
N GLU A 92 -15.98 39.41 -11.82
CA GLU A 92 -15.55 38.43 -12.80
C GLU A 92 -14.05 38.56 -13.04
N GLY A 93 -13.35 37.43 -13.13
CA GLY A 93 -11.97 37.34 -13.57
C GLY A 93 -11.82 36.17 -14.53
N GLU A 94 -11.04 36.38 -15.60
CA GLU A 94 -10.72 35.37 -16.61
C GLU A 94 -9.29 34.86 -16.32
N LEU A 95 -9.13 33.53 -16.19
CA LEU A 95 -7.85 32.90 -15.89
C LEU A 95 -7.35 32.17 -17.14
N ARG A 96 -6.18 32.57 -17.67
CA ARG A 96 -5.58 31.97 -18.85
C ARG A 96 -4.29 31.22 -18.47
N ILE A 97 -4.25 29.92 -18.72
CA ILE A 97 -3.08 29.08 -18.43
C ILE A 97 -2.31 28.88 -19.74
N VAL A 98 -1.06 29.35 -19.77
CA VAL A 98 -0.15 29.15 -20.93
C VAL A 98 0.99 28.24 -20.46
N SER A 99 1.11 27.07 -21.07
CA SER A 99 2.22 26.14 -20.83
C SER A 99 3.38 26.48 -21.77
N GLU A 100 4.53 26.89 -21.23
CA GLU A 100 5.77 27.03 -22.00
C GLU A 100 6.51 25.68 -22.07
N PRO A 101 7.14 25.32 -23.21
CA PRO A 101 7.90 24.08 -23.32
C PRO A 101 9.22 24.16 -22.53
N GLU A 102 9.44 23.19 -21.64
CA GLU A 102 10.69 23.04 -20.87
C GLU A 102 11.89 22.81 -21.79
N SER A 103 12.97 23.56 -21.53
CA SER A 103 14.27 23.39 -22.20
C SER A 103 15.08 22.29 -21.52
N GLU A 104 15.52 21.28 -22.28
CA GLU A 104 16.35 20.18 -21.79
C GLU A 104 17.70 20.67 -21.21
N PRO A 105 18.11 20.23 -20.00
CA PRO A 105 19.43 20.54 -19.48
C PRO A 105 20.51 19.64 -20.09
N HIS A 106 21.47 20.26 -20.77
CA HIS A 106 22.71 19.62 -21.20
C HIS A 106 23.56 19.20 -19.98
N LEU A 107 23.69 17.89 -19.74
CA LEU A 107 24.63 17.35 -18.76
C LEU A 107 26.03 17.19 -19.37
N PRO A 108 27.12 17.59 -18.67
CA PRO A 108 28.48 17.32 -19.11
C PRO A 108 28.88 15.85 -18.88
N PRO A 109 29.85 15.31 -19.64
CA PRO A 109 30.24 13.91 -19.57
C PRO A 109 30.94 13.58 -18.26
N VAL A 110 30.42 12.60 -17.53
CA VAL A 110 31.04 12.02 -16.33
C VAL A 110 32.21 11.13 -16.76
N GLN A 111 33.43 11.55 -16.41
CA GLN A 111 34.63 10.73 -16.56
C GLN A 111 34.63 9.61 -15.53
N ALA A 112 34.74 8.37 -16.00
CA ALA A 112 34.87 7.17 -15.19
C ALA A 112 36.27 7.12 -14.54
N GLN A 113 36.32 6.95 -13.22
CA GLN A 113 37.53 6.56 -12.50
C GLN A 113 37.28 5.32 -11.62
N ALA A 114 38.11 4.31 -11.91
CA ALA A 114 38.78 3.38 -11.00
C ALA A 114 37.96 2.30 -10.24
N ALA A 115 37.99 1.11 -10.83
CA ALA A 115 38.52 -0.12 -10.22
C ALA A 115 38.18 -0.37 -8.75
N ALA A 116 36.94 -0.79 -8.48
CA ALA A 116 36.64 -1.60 -7.29
C ALA A 116 37.13 -3.03 -7.56
N ALA A 117 38.01 -3.54 -6.70
CA ALA A 117 38.42 -4.93 -6.69
C ALA A 117 37.18 -5.84 -6.62
N ALA A 118 36.99 -6.69 -7.64
CA ALA A 118 35.98 -7.71 -7.64
C ALA A 118 36.20 -8.61 -6.41
N GLN A 119 35.32 -8.51 -5.42
CA GLN A 119 35.24 -9.52 -4.38
C GLN A 119 34.78 -10.81 -5.07
N PRO A 120 35.40 -11.96 -4.76
CA PRO A 120 34.96 -13.23 -5.31
C PRO A 120 33.49 -13.42 -4.94
N GLU A 121 32.62 -13.58 -5.94
CA GLU A 121 31.22 -13.88 -5.69
C GLU A 121 31.16 -15.17 -4.86
N PRO A 122 30.50 -15.15 -3.69
CA PRO A 122 30.38 -16.33 -2.85
C PRO A 122 29.69 -17.44 -3.65
N ALA A 123 30.18 -18.66 -3.53
CA ALA A 123 29.63 -19.82 -4.24
C ALA A 123 28.12 -19.96 -3.98
N GLU A 124 27.31 -19.65 -4.99
CA GLU A 124 25.85 -19.41 -4.88
C GLU A 124 25.00 -20.67 -4.63
N GLY A 125 25.62 -21.84 -4.40
CA GLY A 125 24.92 -23.14 -4.45
C GLY A 125 24.12 -23.51 -3.19
N GLU A 126 24.75 -23.48 -2.01
CA GLU A 126 24.16 -24.08 -0.79
C GLU A 126 23.39 -23.06 0.08
N GLU A 127 23.82 -21.80 0.10
CA GLU A 127 23.14 -20.75 0.87
C GLU A 127 21.75 -20.40 0.29
N GLY A 128 21.59 -20.53 -1.03
CA GLY A 128 20.35 -20.21 -1.73
C GLY A 128 19.20 -21.16 -1.41
N GLU A 129 19.46 -22.46 -1.39
CA GLU A 129 18.43 -23.49 -1.16
C GLU A 129 17.89 -23.45 0.29
N SER A 130 18.80 -23.30 1.28
CA SER A 130 18.40 -23.15 2.68
C SER A 130 17.60 -21.87 2.91
N ALA A 131 17.97 -20.76 2.28
CA ALA A 131 17.25 -19.49 2.43
C ALA A 131 15.84 -19.57 1.85
N LEU A 132 15.67 -20.24 0.71
CA LEU A 132 14.35 -20.43 0.09
C LEU A 132 13.46 -21.33 0.95
N SER A 133 14.00 -22.45 1.47
CA SER A 133 13.30 -23.35 2.39
C SER A 133 12.77 -22.60 3.64
N ASP A 134 13.58 -21.69 4.19
CA ASP A 134 13.18 -20.87 5.33
C ASP A 134 12.01 -19.91 5.01
N LEU A 135 11.97 -19.36 3.79
CA LEU A 135 10.86 -18.50 3.35
C LEU A 135 9.57 -19.30 3.20
N PHE A 136 9.63 -20.50 2.61
CA PHE A 136 8.47 -21.40 2.53
C PHE A 136 7.94 -21.77 3.91
N ASP A 137 8.81 -22.10 4.85
CA ASP A 137 8.41 -22.43 6.22
C ASP A 137 7.74 -21.23 6.92
N ILE A 138 8.23 -20.00 6.71
CA ILE A 138 7.58 -18.78 7.21
C ILE A 138 6.18 -18.61 6.61
N VAL A 139 6.02 -18.70 5.29
CA VAL A 139 4.71 -18.56 4.63
C VAL A 139 3.74 -19.58 5.19
N ARG A 140 4.12 -20.87 5.22
CA ARG A 140 3.27 -21.97 5.69
C ARG A 140 2.81 -21.74 7.12
N ARG A 141 3.73 -21.44 8.05
CA ARG A 141 3.38 -21.24 9.46
C ARG A 141 2.49 -20.02 9.68
N VAL A 142 2.74 -18.92 8.98
CA VAL A 142 1.86 -17.74 9.07
C VAL A 142 0.48 -18.06 8.50
N ALA A 143 0.40 -18.75 7.36
CA ALA A 143 -0.85 -19.18 6.74
C ALA A 143 -1.68 -20.07 7.69
N GLU A 144 -1.06 -21.05 8.34
CA GLU A 144 -1.72 -21.93 9.32
C GLU A 144 -2.37 -21.13 10.46
N GLN A 145 -1.72 -20.05 10.92
CA GLN A 145 -2.27 -19.21 12.00
C GLN A 145 -3.45 -18.33 11.57
N HIS A 146 -3.55 -17.97 10.29
CA HIS A 146 -4.62 -17.10 9.76
C HIS A 146 -5.78 -17.87 9.15
N ASN A 147 -5.49 -18.98 8.49
CA ASN A 147 -6.43 -19.69 7.64
C ASN A 147 -6.88 -21.03 8.24
N GLY A 148 -6.22 -21.49 9.31
CA GLY A 148 -6.46 -22.81 9.88
C GLY A 148 -6.28 -23.92 8.84
N GLU A 149 -7.20 -24.87 8.81
CA GLU A 149 -7.15 -26.03 7.90
C GLU A 149 -7.42 -25.67 6.43
N ALA A 150 -8.00 -24.50 6.15
CA ALA A 150 -8.36 -24.11 4.78
C ALA A 150 -7.11 -23.87 3.90
N GLY A 151 -5.99 -23.46 4.50
CA GLY A 151 -4.71 -23.30 3.80
C GLY A 151 -4.81 -22.49 2.50
N TYR A 152 -4.51 -23.15 1.37
CA TYR A 152 -4.56 -22.58 0.01
C TYR A 152 -5.98 -22.25 -0.48
N GLY A 153 -6.99 -22.92 0.07
CA GLY A 153 -8.40 -22.75 -0.31
C GLY A 153 -9.15 -21.78 0.58
N HIS A 154 -8.47 -21.06 1.48
CA HIS A 154 -9.13 -20.07 2.30
C HIS A 154 -9.77 -19.00 1.43
N THR A 155 -11.08 -18.80 1.60
CA THR A 155 -11.85 -17.73 0.96
C THR A 155 -12.71 -17.02 1.99
N ALA A 156 -12.80 -15.70 1.91
CA ALA A 156 -13.73 -14.91 2.70
C ALA A 156 -14.13 -13.64 1.96
N ALA A 157 -15.33 -13.15 2.20
CA ALA A 157 -15.66 -11.76 1.90
C ALA A 157 -15.00 -10.86 2.95
N ASP A 158 -14.31 -9.80 2.53
CA ASP A 158 -13.71 -8.85 3.46
C ASP A 158 -14.77 -7.89 4.00
N GLU A 159 -14.93 -7.83 5.32
CA GLU A 159 -15.89 -6.93 5.99
C GLU A 159 -15.52 -5.45 5.79
N ALA A 160 -14.25 -5.14 5.54
CA ALA A 160 -13.76 -3.78 5.27
C ALA A 160 -13.94 -3.34 3.80
N GLY A 161 -14.64 -4.13 2.97
CA GLY A 161 -14.94 -3.78 1.59
C GLY A 161 -13.80 -4.04 0.60
N SER A 162 -12.77 -4.83 0.96
CA SER A 162 -11.68 -5.18 0.03
C SER A 162 -12.05 -6.24 -1.01
N GLY A 163 -13.32 -6.67 -1.08
CA GLY A 163 -13.80 -7.72 -1.97
C GLY A 163 -13.46 -9.12 -1.47
N LEU A 164 -13.10 -10.02 -2.39
CA LEU A 164 -12.66 -11.38 -2.06
C LEU A 164 -11.27 -11.38 -1.40
N VAL A 165 -11.13 -12.18 -0.34
CA VAL A 165 -9.86 -12.58 0.28
C VAL A 165 -9.61 -14.04 -0.07
N TYR A 166 -8.41 -14.35 -0.56
CA TYR A 166 -8.07 -15.69 -1.03
C TYR A 166 -6.68 -16.16 -0.57
N GLY A 167 -6.54 -17.44 -0.24
CA GLY A 167 -5.27 -18.15 -0.19
C GLY A 167 -4.37 -17.88 1.04
N ILE A 168 -3.16 -18.42 0.98
CA ILE A 168 -2.20 -18.55 2.11
C ILE A 168 -1.73 -17.23 2.72
N ALA A 169 -1.79 -16.13 1.97
CA ALA A 169 -1.41 -14.80 2.45
C ALA A 169 -2.58 -13.81 2.46
N ARG A 170 -3.82 -14.30 2.37
CA ARG A 170 -5.05 -13.48 2.32
C ARG A 170 -4.96 -12.43 1.20
N PHE A 171 -4.68 -12.87 -0.02
CA PHE A 171 -4.60 -12.04 -1.22
C PHE A 171 -5.96 -11.34 -1.43
N ARG A 172 -5.95 -10.01 -1.39
CA ARG A 172 -7.17 -9.19 -1.47
C ARG A 172 -7.41 -8.75 -2.90
N GLN A 173 -8.67 -8.75 -3.31
CA GLN A 173 -9.10 -8.24 -4.61
C GLN A 173 -8.78 -6.75 -4.77
N ALA A 174 -9.16 -5.90 -3.80
CA ALA A 174 -8.94 -4.46 -3.88
C ALA A 174 -7.46 -4.05 -3.94
N SER A 175 -6.54 -4.80 -3.31
CA SER A 175 -5.10 -4.48 -3.34
C SER A 175 -4.42 -4.84 -4.66
N GLY A 176 -5.05 -5.68 -5.49
CA GLY A 176 -4.46 -6.24 -6.70
C GLY A 176 -3.59 -7.48 -6.46
N ASP A 177 -3.34 -7.87 -5.21
CA ASP A 177 -2.58 -9.08 -4.89
C ASP A 177 -3.24 -10.35 -5.45
N LEU A 178 -4.58 -10.39 -5.42
CA LEU A 178 -5.33 -11.48 -6.04
C LEU A 178 -5.06 -11.58 -7.54
N GLY A 179 -5.07 -10.44 -8.25
CA GLY A 179 -4.80 -10.39 -9.68
C GLY A 179 -3.38 -10.81 -10.04
N ALA A 180 -2.40 -10.48 -9.20
CA ALA A 180 -1.02 -10.93 -9.38
C ALA A 180 -0.92 -12.46 -9.29
N VAL A 181 -1.52 -13.07 -8.28
CA VAL A 181 -1.55 -14.54 -8.12
C VAL A 181 -2.26 -15.21 -9.31
N LEU A 182 -3.40 -14.68 -9.75
CA LEU A 182 -4.14 -15.25 -10.87
C LEU A 182 -3.40 -15.13 -12.20
N SER A 183 -2.68 -14.03 -12.41
CA SER A 183 -1.83 -13.85 -13.59
C SER A 183 -0.71 -14.89 -13.63
N LEU A 184 -0.02 -15.10 -12.50
CA LEU A 184 1.00 -16.13 -12.34
C LEU A 184 0.48 -17.55 -12.56
N ALA A 185 -0.76 -17.85 -12.16
CA ALA A 185 -1.38 -19.15 -12.41
C ALA A 185 -1.69 -19.33 -13.90
N ARG A 186 -2.29 -18.31 -14.55
CA ARG A 186 -2.61 -18.35 -15.99
C ARG A 186 -1.37 -18.45 -16.88
N GLU A 187 -0.29 -17.76 -16.53
CA GLU A 187 0.97 -17.80 -17.28
C GLU A 187 1.61 -19.19 -17.32
N ARG A 188 1.40 -20.00 -16.27
CA ARG A 188 1.93 -21.37 -16.20
C ARG A 188 1.15 -22.34 -17.07
N ASP A 189 -0.17 -22.26 -17.03
CA ASP A 189 -1.06 -23.14 -17.79
C ASP A 189 -2.40 -22.41 -18.06
N PRO A 190 -2.53 -21.75 -19.22
CA PRO A 190 -3.72 -20.96 -19.53
C PRO A 190 -4.96 -21.84 -19.77
N ASP A 191 -4.77 -23.06 -20.27
CA ASP A 191 -5.87 -23.99 -20.57
C ASP A 191 -6.46 -24.53 -19.27
N LEU A 192 -5.62 -25.05 -18.36
CA LEU A 192 -6.06 -25.51 -17.04
C LEU A 192 -6.63 -24.35 -16.20
N PHE A 193 -6.04 -23.16 -16.28
CA PHE A 193 -6.61 -21.97 -15.65
C PHE A 193 -8.03 -21.70 -16.16
N GLY A 194 -8.25 -21.74 -17.47
CA GLY A 194 -9.57 -21.58 -18.08
C GLY A 194 -10.56 -22.65 -17.65
N GLU A 195 -10.15 -23.91 -17.60
CA GLU A 195 -10.97 -25.03 -17.11
C GLU A 195 -11.44 -24.80 -15.67
N VAL A 196 -10.52 -24.48 -14.76
CA VAL A 196 -10.80 -24.29 -13.32
C VAL A 196 -11.59 -23.00 -13.07
N MET A 197 -11.24 -21.91 -13.75
CA MET A 197 -11.84 -20.59 -13.52
C MET A 197 -13.09 -20.31 -14.36
N GLY A 198 -13.49 -21.23 -15.24
CA GLY A 198 -14.55 -21.05 -16.22
C GLY A 198 -14.05 -20.31 -17.46
N ALA A 199 -13.96 -21.02 -18.59
CA ALA A 199 -13.33 -20.53 -19.81
C ALA A 199 -13.97 -19.24 -20.33
N GLU A 200 -15.28 -19.10 -20.17
CA GLU A 200 -16.06 -17.92 -20.55
C GLU A 200 -15.73 -16.67 -19.71
N ASN A 201 -15.24 -16.85 -18.48
CA ASN A 201 -15.02 -15.79 -17.50
C ASN A 201 -13.54 -15.54 -17.20
N ALA A 202 -12.64 -16.46 -17.55
CA ALA A 202 -11.22 -16.41 -17.20
C ALA A 202 -10.51 -15.12 -17.68
N GLY A 203 -10.83 -14.65 -18.89
CA GLY A 203 -10.28 -13.39 -19.42
C GLY A 203 -10.75 -12.17 -18.63
N GLN A 204 -12.06 -12.08 -18.36
CA GLN A 204 -12.65 -11.00 -17.57
C GLN A 204 -12.13 -11.02 -16.13
N LEU A 205 -11.94 -12.20 -15.53
CA LEU A 205 -11.40 -12.35 -14.19
C LEU A 205 -10.01 -11.70 -14.06
N ILE A 206 -9.10 -11.98 -15.00
CA ILE A 206 -7.78 -11.34 -15.01
C ILE A 206 -7.91 -9.84 -15.21
N GLN A 207 -8.71 -9.40 -16.19
CA GLN A 207 -8.89 -7.98 -16.48
C GLN A 207 -9.38 -7.20 -15.25
N VAL A 208 -10.42 -7.70 -14.58
CA VAL A 208 -10.98 -7.06 -13.37
C VAL A 208 -9.94 -7.06 -12.26
N THR A 209 -9.37 -8.21 -11.90
CA THR A 209 -8.49 -8.31 -10.72
C THR A 209 -7.15 -7.60 -10.88
N THR A 210 -6.73 -7.30 -12.11
CA THR A 210 -5.48 -6.56 -12.42
C THR A 210 -5.70 -5.10 -12.80
N ALA A 211 -6.93 -4.58 -12.76
CA ALA A 211 -7.22 -3.18 -13.04
C ALA A 211 -6.36 -2.25 -12.17
N SER A 212 -5.94 -1.08 -12.68
CA SER A 212 -5.11 -0.14 -11.93
C SER A 212 -5.86 0.52 -10.76
N ASP A 213 -7.14 0.81 -10.97
CA ASP A 213 -8.04 1.40 -9.98
C ASP A 213 -8.63 0.35 -9.01
N PRO A 214 -8.55 0.55 -7.68
CA PRO A 214 -9.14 -0.37 -6.71
C PRO A 214 -10.64 -0.61 -6.86
N ALA A 215 -11.44 0.39 -7.25
CA ALA A 215 -12.89 0.21 -7.41
C ALA A 215 -13.21 -0.61 -8.67
N ALA A 216 -12.45 -0.42 -9.75
CA ALA A 216 -12.51 -1.27 -10.94
C ALA A 216 -12.16 -2.74 -10.63
N ARG A 217 -11.26 -2.99 -9.68
CA ARG A 217 -10.95 -4.37 -9.24
C ARG A 217 -12.10 -5.08 -8.57
N LEU A 218 -13.07 -4.34 -8.03
CA LEU A 218 -14.23 -4.88 -7.32
C LEU A 218 -15.43 -5.15 -8.23
N GLN A 219 -15.29 -4.94 -9.54
CA GLN A 219 -16.37 -5.18 -10.48
C GLN A 219 -16.76 -6.66 -10.57
N PRO A 220 -18.03 -6.97 -10.89
CA PRO A 220 -18.48 -8.33 -11.13
C PRO A 220 -17.74 -9.02 -12.29
N VAL A 221 -17.59 -10.34 -12.20
CA VAL A 221 -17.08 -11.22 -13.27
C VAL A 221 -18.18 -12.21 -13.62
N GLY A 222 -18.54 -12.30 -14.91
CA GLY A 222 -19.68 -13.09 -15.35
C GLY A 222 -21.03 -12.58 -14.81
N GLY A 223 -21.11 -11.31 -14.41
CA GLY A 223 -22.30 -10.72 -13.80
C GLY A 223 -22.43 -10.94 -12.29
N GLU A 224 -21.48 -11.62 -11.64
CA GLU A 224 -21.48 -11.85 -10.19
C GLU A 224 -20.25 -11.26 -9.49
N PRO A 225 -20.38 -10.70 -8.27
CA PRO A 225 -19.23 -10.30 -7.48
C PRO A 225 -18.38 -11.52 -7.09
N LEU A 226 -17.06 -11.38 -7.00
CA LEU A 226 -16.18 -12.49 -6.60
C LEU A 226 -16.40 -12.97 -5.16
N THR A 227 -17.14 -12.20 -4.36
CA THR A 227 -17.60 -12.60 -3.02
C THR A 227 -18.85 -13.49 -3.06
N SER A 228 -19.43 -13.78 -4.23
CA SER A 228 -20.55 -14.72 -4.35
C SER A 228 -20.14 -16.12 -3.90
N ALA A 229 -21.10 -16.91 -3.41
CA ALA A 229 -20.83 -18.28 -2.97
C ALA A 229 -20.27 -19.16 -4.11
N GLY A 230 -20.69 -18.91 -5.36
CA GLY A 230 -20.19 -19.60 -6.54
C GLY A 230 -18.71 -19.34 -6.78
N TRP A 231 -18.30 -18.07 -6.76
CA TRP A 231 -16.89 -17.70 -6.89
C TRP A 231 -16.07 -18.19 -5.70
N GLN A 232 -16.51 -17.99 -4.46
CA GLN A 232 -15.78 -18.47 -3.28
C GLN A 232 -15.52 -19.99 -3.33
N ARG A 233 -16.53 -20.78 -3.71
CA ARG A 233 -16.35 -22.22 -3.90
C ARG A 233 -15.31 -22.54 -4.98
N ARG A 234 -15.40 -21.88 -6.15
CA ARG A 234 -14.44 -22.06 -7.25
C ARG A 234 -13.01 -21.74 -6.81
N PHE A 235 -12.81 -20.65 -6.06
CA PHE A 235 -11.51 -20.32 -5.48
C PHE A 235 -11.06 -21.35 -4.44
N ALA A 236 -11.95 -21.84 -3.57
CA ALA A 236 -11.60 -22.90 -2.62
C ALA A 236 -11.16 -24.20 -3.32
N ASP A 237 -11.84 -24.57 -4.41
CA ASP A 237 -11.52 -25.77 -5.20
C ASP A 237 -10.12 -25.73 -5.83
N THR A 238 -9.54 -24.53 -6.06
CA THR A 238 -8.15 -24.38 -6.54
C THR A 238 -7.09 -24.90 -5.57
N ALA A 239 -7.43 -25.17 -4.31
CA ALA A 239 -6.48 -25.63 -3.29
C ALA A 239 -5.80 -26.95 -3.64
N THR A 240 -6.41 -27.74 -4.52
CA THR A 240 -5.89 -29.05 -4.98
C THR A 240 -5.14 -28.94 -6.31
N VAL A 241 -5.07 -27.76 -6.92
CA VAL A 241 -4.53 -27.55 -8.26
C VAL A 241 -3.14 -26.89 -8.17
N ASP A 242 -2.12 -27.58 -8.68
CA ASP A 242 -0.71 -27.19 -8.49
C ASP A 242 -0.35 -25.81 -9.02
N ILE A 243 -0.88 -25.42 -10.18
CA ILE A 243 -0.57 -24.10 -10.77
C ILE A 243 -0.99 -22.95 -9.84
N PHE A 244 -2.10 -23.11 -9.10
CA PHE A 244 -2.58 -22.11 -8.16
C PHE A 244 -1.75 -22.13 -6.87
N ARG A 245 -1.42 -23.31 -6.32
CA ARG A 245 -0.55 -23.40 -5.14
C ARG A 245 0.82 -22.78 -5.39
N ASN A 246 1.40 -23.07 -6.54
CA ASN A 246 2.71 -22.54 -6.94
C ASN A 246 2.65 -21.02 -7.19
N ALA A 247 1.59 -20.52 -7.81
CA ALA A 247 1.39 -19.08 -7.98
C ALA A 247 1.23 -18.35 -6.63
N GLN A 248 0.48 -18.93 -5.68
CA GLN A 248 0.35 -18.37 -4.33
C GLN A 248 1.69 -18.30 -3.60
N HIS A 249 2.49 -19.37 -3.67
CA HIS A 249 3.82 -19.39 -3.08
C HIS A 249 4.75 -18.36 -3.72
N GLU A 250 4.80 -18.31 -5.05
CA GLU A 250 5.66 -17.38 -5.76
C GLU A 250 5.31 -15.93 -5.39
N HIS A 251 4.03 -15.54 -5.41
CA HIS A 251 3.65 -14.18 -5.03
C HIS A 251 3.93 -13.90 -3.54
N ALA A 252 3.66 -14.85 -2.64
CA ALA A 252 3.96 -14.68 -1.22
C ALA A 252 5.46 -14.50 -0.95
N ILE A 253 6.32 -15.20 -1.69
CA ILE A 253 7.77 -15.12 -1.53
C ILE A 253 8.32 -13.89 -2.24
N GLU A 254 8.11 -13.79 -3.55
CA GLU A 254 8.73 -12.79 -4.42
C GLU A 254 8.05 -11.43 -4.31
N GLY A 255 6.72 -11.41 -4.29
CA GLY A 255 5.92 -10.18 -4.22
C GLY A 255 5.86 -9.58 -2.81
N LEU A 256 5.88 -10.41 -1.77
CA LEU A 256 5.65 -9.97 -0.39
C LEU A 256 6.88 -10.13 0.51
N LEU A 257 7.37 -11.35 0.72
CA LEU A 257 8.41 -11.62 1.72
C LEU A 257 9.79 -11.08 1.35
N ARG A 258 10.27 -11.20 0.11
CA ARG A 258 11.59 -10.69 -0.29
C ARG A 258 11.70 -9.16 -0.17
N PRO A 259 10.71 -8.37 -0.63
CA PRO A 259 10.72 -6.93 -0.37
C PRO A 259 10.69 -6.61 1.13
N LEU A 260 9.90 -7.37 1.90
CA LEU A 260 9.80 -7.19 3.34
C LEU A 260 11.12 -7.54 4.06
N SER A 261 11.81 -8.60 3.68
CA SER A 261 13.07 -9.00 4.30
C SER A 261 14.17 -7.97 4.07
N ARG A 262 14.25 -7.36 2.87
CA ARG A 262 15.15 -6.25 2.59
C ARG A 262 14.85 -5.04 3.47
N LEU A 263 13.57 -4.67 3.60
CA LEU A 263 13.14 -3.57 4.45
C LEU A 263 13.55 -3.81 5.93
N LEU A 264 13.28 -5.01 6.45
CA LEU A 264 13.64 -5.36 7.83
C LEU A 264 15.15 -5.40 8.05
N ALA A 265 15.91 -5.92 7.08
CA ALA A 265 17.37 -5.95 7.14
C ALA A 265 17.97 -4.55 7.20
N ASP A 266 17.39 -3.57 6.51
CA ASP A 266 17.78 -2.16 6.58
C ASP A 266 17.50 -1.54 7.98
N PHE A 267 16.46 -2.00 8.69
CA PHE A 267 16.26 -1.68 10.11
C PHE A 267 17.18 -2.46 11.06
N GLY A 268 17.88 -3.49 10.57
CA GLY A 268 18.71 -4.39 11.39
C GLY A 268 17.94 -5.54 12.05
N LEU A 269 16.75 -5.86 11.54
CA LEU A 269 15.95 -7.02 11.92
C LEU A 269 16.21 -8.15 10.92
N ARG A 270 16.95 -9.19 11.32
CA ARG A 270 17.41 -10.25 10.39
C ARG A 270 16.96 -11.65 10.81
N SER A 271 16.48 -11.83 12.03
CA SER A 271 15.99 -13.13 12.49
C SER A 271 14.76 -13.62 11.71
N ARG A 272 14.65 -14.94 11.53
CA ARG A 272 13.46 -15.60 10.95
C ARG A 272 12.16 -15.17 11.64
N PHE A 273 12.19 -15.06 12.97
CA PHE A 273 11.04 -14.61 13.74
C PHE A 273 10.65 -13.16 13.45
N ALA A 274 11.61 -12.24 13.22
CA ALA A 274 11.29 -10.87 12.82
C ALA A 274 10.57 -10.82 11.47
N LEU A 275 11.05 -11.60 10.49
CA LEU A 275 10.40 -11.71 9.19
C LEU A 275 9.00 -12.31 9.29
N ALA A 276 8.82 -13.39 10.04
CA ALA A 276 7.50 -14.00 10.28
C ALA A 276 6.53 -13.06 11.00
N ALA A 277 7.00 -12.32 12.01
CA ALA A 277 6.17 -11.35 12.74
C ALA A 277 5.72 -10.18 11.86
N ALA A 278 6.58 -9.71 10.97
CA ALA A 278 6.25 -8.68 10.00
C ALA A 278 5.31 -9.20 8.91
N PHE A 279 5.52 -10.45 8.45
CA PHE A 279 4.65 -11.07 7.45
C PHE A 279 3.25 -11.34 8.01
N ASP A 280 3.12 -11.79 9.26
CA ASP A 280 1.82 -11.87 9.95
C ASP A 280 1.09 -10.52 9.95
N LEU A 281 1.79 -9.42 10.21
CA LEU A 281 1.20 -8.09 10.16
C LEU A 281 0.78 -7.69 8.73
N MET A 282 1.56 -8.08 7.72
CA MET A 282 1.24 -7.91 6.31
C MET A 282 -0.02 -8.68 5.90
N VAL A 283 -0.17 -9.93 6.33
CA VAL A 283 -1.37 -10.72 6.09
C VAL A 283 -2.60 -10.07 6.74
N MET A 284 -2.46 -9.50 7.95
CA MET A 284 -3.55 -8.79 8.62
C MET A 284 -3.96 -7.48 7.94
N ARG A 285 -3.00 -6.61 7.59
CA ARG A 285 -3.26 -5.22 7.21
C ARG A 285 -3.08 -4.93 5.72
N GLY A 286 -2.55 -5.89 4.96
CA GLY A 286 -2.08 -5.68 3.60
C GLY A 286 -0.65 -5.09 3.55
N PRO A 287 0.01 -5.13 2.38
CA PRO A 287 1.43 -4.80 2.25
C PRO A 287 1.79 -3.38 2.65
N GLN A 288 1.09 -2.38 2.11
CA GLN A 288 1.44 -0.98 2.34
C GLN A 288 1.18 -0.55 3.79
N ALA A 289 0.00 -0.89 4.33
CA ALA A 289 -0.36 -0.53 5.71
C ALA A 289 0.57 -1.21 6.73
N ALA A 290 1.00 -2.45 6.48
CA ALA A 290 1.97 -3.13 7.33
C ALA A 290 3.35 -2.46 7.28
N ARG A 291 3.86 -2.07 6.10
CA ARG A 291 5.15 -1.36 5.99
C ARG A 291 5.13 -0.04 6.75
N ASN A 292 4.04 0.73 6.61
CA ASN A 292 3.87 1.99 7.35
C ASN A 292 3.84 1.74 8.86
N ALA A 293 3.06 0.75 9.31
CA ALA A 293 2.98 0.40 10.73
C ALA A 293 4.31 -0.10 11.31
N ILE A 294 5.10 -0.83 10.53
CA ILE A 294 6.46 -1.25 10.93
C ILE A 294 7.35 -0.03 11.10
N ALA A 295 7.41 0.87 10.12
CA ALA A 295 8.25 2.06 10.19
C ALA A 295 7.88 2.95 11.38
N GLU A 296 6.58 3.17 11.60
CA GLU A 296 6.05 3.92 12.73
C GLU A 296 6.43 3.28 14.08
N ALA A 297 6.20 1.98 14.24
CA ALA A 297 6.45 1.28 15.50
C ALA A 297 7.94 1.21 15.85
N LEU A 298 8.82 1.10 14.85
CA LEU A 298 10.25 1.13 15.08
C LEU A 298 10.70 2.53 15.51
N GLY A 299 9.99 3.59 15.09
CA GLY A 299 10.09 4.94 15.65
C GLY A 299 11.46 5.59 15.44
N LEU A 300 12.19 5.17 14.40
CA LEU A 300 13.52 5.67 14.10
C LEU A 300 13.40 6.87 13.17
N PHE A 301 13.90 8.02 13.62
CA PHE A 301 13.88 9.26 12.85
C PHE A 301 12.46 9.71 12.48
N THR A 302 11.47 9.53 13.35
CA THR A 302 10.11 10.05 13.12
C THR A 302 10.03 11.55 13.40
N ALA A 303 10.88 12.07 14.29
CA ALA A 303 10.99 13.51 14.54
C ALA A 303 11.84 14.19 13.46
N GLU A 304 11.35 15.30 12.91
CA GLU A 304 12.03 16.09 11.88
C GLU A 304 13.46 16.52 12.30
N THR A 305 13.65 16.84 13.58
CA THR A 305 14.96 17.19 14.14
C THR A 305 15.95 16.02 14.11
N GLN A 306 15.48 14.79 14.39
CA GLN A 306 16.30 13.58 14.29
C GLN A 306 16.64 13.28 12.82
N GLN A 307 15.68 13.46 11.90
CA GLN A 307 15.91 13.29 10.46
C GLN A 307 16.99 14.25 9.97
N ARG A 308 16.84 15.56 10.25
CA ARG A 308 17.83 16.58 9.87
C ARG A 308 19.21 16.29 10.45
N THR A 309 19.29 15.85 11.71
CA THR A 309 20.55 15.46 12.34
C THR A 309 21.20 14.27 11.63
N ALA A 310 20.42 13.24 11.31
CA ALA A 310 20.91 12.06 10.62
C ALA A 310 21.36 12.37 9.18
N LEU A 311 20.59 13.19 8.45
CA LEU A 311 20.92 13.64 7.09
C LEU A 311 22.22 14.45 7.07
N ALA A 312 22.36 15.42 7.98
CA ALA A 312 23.58 16.21 8.12
C ALA A 312 24.79 15.32 8.43
N ALA A 313 24.65 14.35 9.34
CA ALA A 313 25.72 13.40 9.66
C ALA A 313 26.10 12.48 8.46
N LEU A 314 25.18 12.30 7.51
CA LEU A 314 25.41 11.55 6.28
C LEU A 314 25.86 12.43 5.09
N ASN A 315 26.02 13.74 5.30
CA ASN A 315 26.32 14.75 4.28
C ASN A 315 25.23 14.92 3.21
N HIS A 316 23.96 14.87 3.61
CA HIS A 316 22.82 15.23 2.77
C HIS A 316 22.11 16.46 3.32
N ALA A 317 21.76 17.40 2.44
CA ALA A 317 21.05 18.62 2.81
C ALA A 317 19.58 18.35 3.17
N ASP A 318 18.95 17.40 2.48
CA ASP A 318 17.54 17.06 2.62
C ASP A 318 17.25 15.58 2.29
N LEU A 319 16.00 15.17 2.50
CA LEU A 319 15.54 13.80 2.19
C LEU A 319 15.59 13.48 0.70
N ARG A 320 15.29 14.45 -0.18
CA ARG A 320 15.25 14.20 -1.64
C ARG A 320 16.64 13.85 -2.17
N GLY A 321 17.66 14.59 -1.76
CA GLY A 321 19.06 14.32 -2.08
C GLY A 321 19.55 13.00 -1.48
N PHE A 322 19.14 12.67 -0.25
CA PHE A 322 19.43 11.37 0.35
C PHE A 322 18.78 10.22 -0.43
N GLN A 323 17.51 10.36 -0.80
CA GLN A 323 16.75 9.37 -1.52
C GLN A 323 17.36 9.05 -2.88
N ALA A 324 17.62 10.09 -3.68
CA ALA A 324 18.26 9.97 -4.98
C ALA A 324 19.63 9.27 -4.88
N ALA A 325 20.45 9.64 -3.89
CA ALA A 325 21.77 9.04 -3.67
C ALA A 325 21.72 7.58 -3.19
N ASN A 326 20.57 7.08 -2.74
CA ASN A 326 20.42 5.73 -2.21
C ASN A 326 19.47 4.84 -3.04
N GLY A 327 19.14 5.27 -4.27
CA GLY A 327 18.34 4.47 -5.20
C GLY A 327 16.90 4.24 -4.73
N ILE A 328 16.34 5.18 -3.96
CA ILE A 328 14.93 5.19 -3.58
C ILE A 328 14.25 6.42 -4.20
N SER A 329 12.93 6.36 -4.37
CA SER A 329 12.17 7.45 -5.01
C SER A 329 12.38 8.78 -4.29
N ALA A 330 12.74 9.82 -5.05
CA ALA A 330 13.13 11.15 -4.54
C ALA A 330 11.90 12.04 -4.20
N SER A 331 10.95 11.47 -3.46
CA SER A 331 9.68 12.11 -3.10
C SER A 331 9.81 13.26 -2.09
N GLY A 332 10.91 13.29 -1.34
CA GLY A 332 11.08 14.16 -0.16
C GLY A 332 10.31 13.69 1.08
N GLN A 333 9.58 12.57 0.99
CA GLN A 333 8.76 12.04 2.09
C GLN A 333 9.53 11.00 2.92
N ALA A 334 9.39 11.03 4.24
CA ALA A 334 10.00 10.06 5.15
C ALA A 334 9.18 8.76 5.23
N ASP A 335 9.00 8.08 4.10
CA ASP A 335 8.29 6.80 4.02
C ASP A 335 9.09 5.63 4.64
N ALA A 336 8.46 4.46 4.73
CA ALA A 336 9.06 3.27 5.34
C ALA A 336 10.41 2.89 4.71
N ALA A 337 10.54 2.99 3.38
CA ALA A 337 11.78 2.67 2.68
C ALA A 337 12.88 3.69 2.99
N THR A 338 12.53 4.98 3.03
CA THR A 338 13.43 6.08 3.37
C THR A 338 13.94 5.95 4.81
N LEU A 339 13.05 5.69 5.77
CA LEU A 339 13.41 5.51 7.18
C LEU A 339 14.28 4.27 7.41
N ALA A 340 13.98 3.16 6.72
CA ALA A 340 14.80 1.94 6.78
C ALA A 340 16.20 2.21 6.23
N ARG A 341 16.29 2.83 5.04
CA ARG A 341 17.57 3.14 4.40
C ARG A 341 18.40 4.13 5.22
N LEU A 342 17.76 5.16 5.79
CA LEU A 342 18.41 6.11 6.70
C LEU A 342 18.97 5.40 7.93
N THR A 343 18.17 4.52 8.55
CA THR A 343 18.60 3.68 9.68
C THR A 343 19.82 2.85 9.35
N ARG A 344 19.81 2.15 8.20
CA ARG A 344 20.94 1.36 7.75
C ARG A 344 22.21 2.20 7.63
N ARG A 345 22.15 3.36 6.96
CA ARG A 345 23.32 4.22 6.74
C ARG A 345 23.89 4.77 8.03
N VAL A 346 23.02 5.19 8.96
CA VAL A 346 23.44 5.63 10.29
C VAL A 346 24.11 4.48 11.06
N ARG A 347 23.56 3.26 10.97
CA ARG A 347 24.12 2.05 11.61
C ARG A 347 25.48 1.67 11.03
N GLU A 348 25.60 1.60 9.70
CA GLU A 348 26.84 1.24 8.99
C GLU A 348 28.01 2.16 9.34
N ARG A 349 27.74 3.46 9.57
CA ARG A 349 28.76 4.46 9.92
C ARG A 349 28.93 4.68 11.42
N GLY A 350 28.12 4.04 12.27
CA GLY A 350 28.17 4.23 13.72
C GLY A 350 27.92 5.68 14.17
N LEU A 351 27.12 6.44 13.41
CA LEU A 351 26.97 7.90 13.62
C LEU A 351 26.10 8.25 14.83
N MET A 352 25.20 7.35 15.22
CA MET A 352 24.26 7.57 16.32
C MET A 352 23.97 6.24 17.03
N PRO A 353 23.66 6.27 18.34
CA PRO A 353 23.17 5.09 19.03
C PRO A 353 21.80 4.69 18.47
N LEU A 354 21.69 3.43 18.02
CA LEU A 354 20.44 2.85 17.54
C LEU A 354 19.98 1.72 18.47
N PRO A 355 18.66 1.49 18.62
CA PRO A 355 18.14 0.36 19.37
C PRO A 355 18.69 -0.98 18.86
N LYS A 356 18.90 -1.90 19.80
CA LYS A 356 19.32 -3.28 19.51
C LYS A 356 18.20 -4.04 18.79
N GLU A 357 18.55 -5.13 18.11
CA GLU A 357 17.57 -5.98 17.42
C GLU A 357 16.45 -6.46 18.37
N SER A 358 16.80 -6.84 19.61
CA SER A 358 15.82 -7.29 20.61
C SER A 358 14.79 -6.22 20.98
N GLU A 359 15.20 -4.94 21.04
CA GLU A 359 14.31 -3.81 21.32
C GLU A 359 13.40 -3.51 20.12
N LEU A 360 13.96 -3.51 18.92
CA LEU A 360 13.19 -3.34 17.67
C LEU A 360 12.18 -4.46 17.49
N LEU A 361 12.57 -5.70 17.80
CA LEU A 361 11.68 -6.85 17.74
C LEU A 361 10.55 -6.76 18.77
N ALA A 362 10.83 -6.27 19.98
CA ALA A 362 9.80 -6.03 20.99
C ALA A 362 8.78 -4.97 20.51
N ARG A 363 9.24 -3.89 19.87
CA ARG A 363 8.37 -2.87 19.26
C ARG A 363 7.51 -3.46 18.14
N LEU A 364 8.10 -4.24 17.23
CA LEU A 364 7.37 -4.92 16.15
C LEU A 364 6.31 -5.90 16.70
N ALA A 365 6.66 -6.65 17.75
CA ALA A 365 5.75 -7.58 18.39
C ALA A 365 4.58 -6.85 19.08
N ALA A 366 4.80 -5.65 19.63
CA ALA A 366 3.78 -4.87 20.31
C ALA A 366 2.68 -4.30 19.39
N ILE A 367 2.86 -4.32 18.06
CA ILE A 367 1.82 -3.87 17.12
C ILE A 367 0.60 -4.80 17.19
N GLY A 368 -0.62 -4.26 17.14
CA GLY A 368 -1.85 -5.06 17.04
C GLY A 368 -2.42 -5.51 18.38
N ASP A 369 -3.30 -6.51 18.34
CA ASP A 369 -4.17 -6.89 19.45
C ASP A 369 -3.74 -8.22 20.13
N ALA A 370 -4.53 -8.64 21.12
CA ALA A 370 -4.30 -9.90 21.83
C ALA A 370 -4.35 -11.14 20.92
N ALA A 371 -5.15 -11.12 19.85
CA ALA A 371 -5.20 -12.23 18.90
C ALA A 371 -3.88 -12.37 18.15
N ARG A 372 -3.29 -11.25 17.71
CA ARG A 372 -1.95 -11.23 17.13
C ARG A 372 -0.89 -11.69 18.12
N GLN A 373 -0.93 -11.23 19.38
CA GLN A 373 0.06 -11.66 20.39
C GLN A 373 0.09 -13.18 20.55
N ARG A 374 -1.08 -13.85 20.54
CA ARG A 374 -1.15 -15.32 20.58
C ARG A 374 -0.50 -15.97 19.36
N ARG A 375 -0.77 -15.48 18.15
CA ARG A 375 -0.10 -15.98 16.93
C ARG A 375 1.40 -15.78 16.97
N LEU A 376 1.88 -14.62 17.42
CA LEU A 376 3.31 -14.34 17.56
C LEU A 376 3.98 -15.25 18.59
N ALA A 377 3.31 -15.57 19.70
CA ALA A 377 3.81 -16.54 20.67
C ALA A 377 3.96 -17.93 20.05
N ALA A 378 2.98 -18.38 19.26
CA ALA A 378 3.04 -19.65 18.54
C ALA A 378 4.17 -19.66 17.50
N LEU A 379 4.31 -18.60 16.70
CA LEU A 379 5.39 -18.45 15.73
C LEU A 379 6.77 -18.43 16.41
N ARG A 380 6.90 -17.75 17.56
CA ARG A 380 8.16 -17.74 18.32
C ARG A 380 8.55 -19.14 18.76
N ALA A 381 7.63 -19.87 19.40
CA ALA A 381 7.87 -21.24 19.85
C ALA A 381 8.27 -22.18 18.70
N ALA A 382 7.63 -21.99 17.54
CA ALA A 382 7.93 -22.70 16.30
C ALA A 382 9.37 -22.48 15.79
N PHE A 383 9.92 -21.26 15.88
CA PHE A 383 11.27 -20.94 15.39
C PHE A 383 12.38 -21.10 16.44
N THR A 384 12.04 -21.25 17.73
CA THR A 384 13.03 -21.47 18.80
C THR A 384 13.34 -22.95 19.05
N THR A 385 12.49 -23.86 18.57
CA THR A 385 12.68 -25.31 18.79
C THR A 385 13.69 -25.84 17.75
N PRO A 386 14.92 -26.23 18.15
CA PRO A 386 15.90 -26.77 17.21
C PRO A 386 15.46 -28.17 16.78
N GLY A 387 15.34 -28.44 15.48
CA GLY A 387 15.23 -29.81 14.94
C GLY A 387 13.83 -30.38 14.80
N ARG A 388 13.12 -29.98 13.75
CA ARG A 388 12.15 -30.85 13.07
C ARG A 388 12.37 -30.81 11.58
#